data_AF-B1M9J0-F1
#
_entry.id   AF-B1M9J0-F1
#
_cell.length_a   1.000
_cell.length_b   1.000
_cell.length_c   1.000
_cell.angle_alpha   90.00
_cell.angle_beta   90.00
_cell.angle_gamma   90.00
#
_symmetry.space_group_name_H-M   'P 1'
#
loop_
_entity.id
_entity.type
_entity.pdbx_description
1 polymer ?
#
loop_
_entity_poly.entity_id
_entity_poly.type
_entity_poly.pdbx_seq_one_letter_code
_entity_poly.pdbx_strand_id
1 'polypeptide(L)'
;MTTKHIVPLAALGLLVAPALAFAQSSATGGSAGSAAAGGTSASTVGTGGTSTGADGSTGSSLATGGSAAGGKTNDRSHVNGTGNGGLNGQSKAMAHDGGTFSKSHTKTKVRDGEVESRTKTMAHEPGSKPVKSTTTTGR
;
A
#
# COMPACT_ATOMS: atom_id res chain seq x y z
N MET A 1 57.29 6.21 -59.80
CA MET A 1 56.11 6.81 -60.46
C MET A 1 54.88 6.13 -59.85
N THR A 2 54.22 6.80 -58.90
CA THR A 2 52.87 7.43 -59.02
C THR A 2 51.76 6.41 -58.72
N THR A 3 50.82 6.55 -57.77
CA THR A 3 50.26 7.72 -57.06
C THR A 3 49.52 7.25 -55.79
N LYS A 4 49.49 8.11 -54.76
CA LYS A 4 48.76 7.98 -53.48
C LYS A 4 47.27 8.25 -53.67
N HIS A 5 46.38 7.54 -52.96
CA HIS A 5 45.05 8.06 -52.59
C HIS A 5 44.70 7.80 -51.13
N ILE A 6 44.17 8.87 -50.53
CA ILE A 6 43.83 9.12 -49.14
C ILE A 6 42.31 8.90 -48.96
N VAL A 7 41.93 8.50 -47.74
CA VAL A 7 40.61 8.09 -47.20
C VAL A 7 39.49 9.17 -47.31
N PRO A 8 38.20 8.78 -47.35
CA PRO A 8 37.28 9.18 -46.27
C PRO A 8 36.38 8.01 -45.80
N LEU A 9 36.38 7.67 -44.51
CA LEU A 9 35.34 8.05 -43.54
C LEU A 9 33.90 7.78 -44.02
N ALA A 10 33.33 6.65 -43.60
CA ALA A 10 31.88 6.44 -43.56
C ALA A 10 31.51 5.99 -42.15
N ALA A 11 31.38 6.97 -41.25
CA ALA A 11 30.68 6.84 -39.99
C ALA A 11 29.30 7.50 -40.17
N LEU A 12 28.21 6.72 -40.25
CA LEU A 12 26.81 7.15 -40.05
C LEU A 12 25.89 5.94 -40.31
N GLY A 13 25.00 5.47 -39.44
CA GLY A 13 24.73 5.78 -38.04
C GLY A 13 23.94 4.60 -37.48
N LEU A 14 24.41 4.00 -36.40
CA LEU A 14 23.54 3.18 -35.57
C LEU A 14 22.64 4.17 -34.85
N LEU A 15 21.40 4.31 -35.32
CA LEU A 15 20.37 5.07 -34.62
C LEU A 15 20.03 4.27 -33.36
N VAL A 16 20.88 4.43 -32.34
CA VAL A 16 20.55 4.13 -30.95
C VAL A 16 19.44 5.12 -30.64
N ALA A 17 18.21 4.72 -30.94
CA ALA A 17 17.07 5.30 -30.27
C ALA A 17 17.40 5.12 -28.78
N PRO A 18 17.45 6.20 -27.98
CA PRO A 18 17.27 6.00 -26.56
C PRO A 18 15.86 5.42 -26.47
N ALA A 19 15.76 4.10 -26.32
CA ALA A 19 14.59 3.54 -25.67
C ALA A 19 14.52 4.35 -24.38
N LEU A 20 13.56 5.26 -24.31
CA LEU A 20 13.20 5.94 -23.09
C LEU A 20 12.91 4.80 -22.12
N ALA A 21 13.90 4.45 -21.33
CA ALA A 21 13.73 3.59 -20.19
C ALA A 21 12.91 4.43 -19.21
N PHE A 22 11.61 4.52 -19.47
CA PHE A 22 10.65 4.88 -18.45
C PHE A 22 10.93 3.90 -17.33
N ALA A 23 11.42 4.40 -16.21
CA ALA A 23 11.74 3.57 -15.07
C ALA A 23 10.45 2.83 -14.69
N GLN A 24 10.40 1.52 -14.99
CA GLN A 24 9.38 0.64 -14.47
C GLN A 24 9.56 0.64 -12.95
N SER A 25 8.70 1.39 -12.28
CA SER A 25 8.65 1.52 -10.84
C SER A 25 7.47 0.71 -10.35
N SER A 26 7.71 -0.12 -9.35
CA SER A 26 6.64 -0.86 -8.69
C SER A 26 6.85 -0.83 -7.20
N ALA A 27 5.78 -0.61 -6.45
CA ALA A 27 5.79 -0.67 -5.01
C ALA A 27 4.65 -1.55 -4.53
N THR A 28 4.92 -2.32 -3.49
CA THR A 28 3.91 -3.05 -2.74
C THR A 28 4.07 -2.76 -1.27
N GLY A 29 2.96 -2.62 -0.57
CA GLY A 29 2.98 -2.33 0.84
C GLY A 29 1.70 -2.80 1.51
N GLY A 30 1.76 -2.91 2.82
CA GLY A 30 0.61 -3.32 3.59
C GLY A 30 0.95 -3.38 5.06
N SER A 31 -0.10 -3.36 5.87
CA SER A 31 0.02 -3.67 7.28
C SER A 31 -1.24 -4.37 7.76
N ALA A 32 -1.08 -5.12 8.84
CA ALA A 32 -2.16 -5.77 9.53
C ALA A 32 -2.00 -5.52 11.02
N GLY A 33 -3.07 -5.74 11.77
CA GLY A 33 -3.02 -5.59 13.21
C GLY A 33 -4.23 -6.19 13.88
N SER A 34 -3.98 -6.68 15.08
CA SER A 34 -4.95 -7.37 15.91
C SER A 34 -4.95 -6.77 17.32
N ALA A 35 -6.11 -6.77 17.96
CA ALA A 35 -6.28 -6.49 19.38
C ALA A 35 -7.26 -7.50 19.96
N ALA A 36 -6.99 -7.93 21.20
CA ALA A 36 -7.89 -8.78 21.97
C ALA A 36 -7.87 -8.35 23.44
N ALA A 37 -9.04 -8.35 24.07
CA ALA A 37 -9.26 -8.02 25.47
C ALA A 37 -10.57 -8.68 25.91
N GLY A 38 -10.56 -9.42 27.04
CA GLY A 38 -11.75 -9.82 27.79
C GLY A 38 -12.84 -10.46 26.96
N GLY A 39 -12.47 -11.40 26.08
CA GLY A 39 -13.40 -12.10 25.18
C GLY A 39 -13.79 -11.32 23.91
N THR A 40 -13.30 -10.09 23.73
CA THR A 40 -13.40 -9.32 22.49
C THR A 40 -12.14 -9.45 21.67
N SER A 41 -12.26 -9.40 20.34
CA SER A 41 -11.13 -9.40 19.40
C SER A 41 -11.47 -8.59 18.17
N ALA A 42 -10.47 -7.95 17.58
CA ALA A 42 -10.62 -7.17 16.34
C ALA A 42 -9.32 -7.20 15.54
N SER A 43 -9.43 -7.57 14.26
CA SER A 43 -8.30 -7.69 13.34
C SER A 43 -8.61 -6.96 12.03
N THR A 44 -7.60 -6.30 11.47
CA THR A 44 -7.71 -5.68 10.14
C THR A 44 -6.42 -5.89 9.36
N VAL A 45 -6.54 -5.89 8.04
CA VAL A 45 -5.43 -5.97 7.08
C VAL A 45 -5.71 -5.02 5.92
N GLY A 46 -4.64 -4.46 5.37
CA GLY A 46 -4.68 -3.69 4.14
C GLY A 46 -3.38 -3.88 3.38
N THR A 47 -3.51 -4.21 2.11
CA THR A 47 -2.39 -4.37 1.17
C THR A 47 -2.69 -3.57 -0.09
N GLY A 48 -1.64 -3.05 -0.71
CA GLY A 48 -1.73 -2.29 -1.94
C GLY A 48 -0.49 -2.50 -2.79
N GLY A 49 -0.65 -2.29 -4.08
CA GLY A 49 0.42 -2.38 -5.06
C GLY A 49 0.21 -1.37 -6.17
N THR A 50 1.31 -0.84 -6.69
CA THR A 50 1.33 0.04 -7.85
C THR A 50 2.48 -0.32 -8.77
N SER A 51 2.29 -0.12 -10.07
CA SER A 51 3.29 -0.38 -11.10
C SER A 51 3.14 0.60 -12.25
N THR A 52 4.25 1.15 -12.74
CA THR A 52 4.30 1.94 -13.98
C THR A 52 4.67 1.04 -15.16
N GLY A 53 3.84 1.07 -16.20
CA GLY A 53 4.07 0.37 -17.47
C GLY A 53 5.10 1.06 -18.34
N ALA A 54 5.56 0.35 -19.38
CA ALA A 54 6.50 0.89 -20.37
C ALA A 54 5.92 2.08 -21.20
N ASP A 55 4.60 2.23 -21.20
CA ASP A 55 3.84 3.33 -21.78
C ASP A 55 3.69 4.55 -20.83
N GLY A 56 4.26 4.47 -19.62
CA GLY A 56 4.15 5.48 -18.58
C GLY A 56 2.84 5.47 -17.79
N SER A 57 1.92 4.53 -18.08
CA SER A 57 0.66 4.39 -17.36
C SER A 57 0.88 3.76 -15.98
N THR A 58 0.20 4.26 -14.95
CA THR A 58 0.30 3.72 -13.57
C THR A 58 -0.93 2.88 -13.25
N GLY A 59 -0.71 1.59 -13.00
CA GLY A 59 -1.71 0.70 -12.41
C GLY A 59 -1.65 0.73 -10.89
N SER A 60 -2.82 0.65 -10.24
CA SER A 60 -2.95 0.58 -8.79
C SER A 60 -3.92 -0.55 -8.41
N SER A 61 -3.58 -1.31 -7.38
CA SER A 61 -4.44 -2.35 -6.79
C SER A 61 -4.44 -2.21 -5.27
N LEU A 62 -5.58 -2.52 -4.64
CA LEU A 62 -5.73 -2.42 -3.20
C LEU A 62 -6.73 -3.46 -2.71
N ALA A 63 -6.38 -4.15 -1.62
CA ALA A 63 -7.27 -5.02 -0.89
C ALA A 63 -7.27 -4.65 0.60
N THR A 64 -8.44 -4.66 1.23
CA THR A 64 -8.55 -4.40 2.67
C THR A 64 -9.70 -5.19 3.27
N GLY A 65 -9.49 -5.71 4.48
CA GLY A 65 -10.45 -6.53 5.18
C GLY A 65 -10.32 -6.39 6.69
N GLY A 66 -11.38 -6.72 7.41
CA GLY A 66 -11.37 -6.76 8.87
C GLY A 66 -12.46 -7.64 9.43
N SER A 67 -12.25 -8.12 10.65
CA SER A 67 -13.22 -8.92 11.39
C SER A 67 -13.07 -8.67 12.89
N ALA A 68 -14.20 -8.66 13.59
CA ALA A 68 -14.28 -8.59 15.03
C ALA A 68 -15.16 -9.71 15.59
N ALA A 69 -14.85 -10.12 16.82
CA ALA A 69 -15.56 -11.15 17.56
C ALA A 69 -15.73 -10.72 19.03
N GLY A 70 -16.82 -11.13 19.67
CA GLY A 70 -17.18 -10.76 21.04
C GLY A 70 -18.63 -10.28 21.15
N GLY A 71 -18.96 -9.56 22.23
CA GLY A 71 -20.32 -9.12 22.54
C GLY A 71 -21.00 -8.33 21.42
N LYS A 72 -20.54 -7.11 21.14
CA LYS A 72 -21.05 -6.26 20.03
C LYS A 72 -19.93 -5.90 19.07
N THR A 73 -20.09 -6.34 17.82
CA THR A 73 -19.08 -6.18 16.76
C THR A 73 -19.48 -5.11 15.75
N ASN A 74 -18.48 -4.47 15.14
CA ASN A 74 -18.63 -3.50 14.06
C ASN A 74 -17.43 -3.61 13.13
N ASP A 75 -17.64 -4.24 11.99
CA ASP A 75 -16.63 -4.47 10.96
C ASP A 75 -17.04 -3.78 9.67
N ARG A 76 -16.10 -3.05 9.08
CA ARG A 76 -16.32 -2.31 7.84
C ARG A 76 -15.03 -2.16 7.07
N SER A 77 -15.10 -2.50 5.80
CA SER A 77 -14.01 -2.35 4.84
C SER A 77 -14.53 -1.54 3.67
N HIS A 78 -13.72 -0.60 3.20
CA HIS A 78 -14.09 0.27 2.10
C HIS A 78 -12.86 0.65 1.30
N VAL A 79 -13.02 0.65 -0.02
CA VAL A 79 -12.01 1.07 -1.00
C VAL A 79 -12.63 2.15 -1.86
N ASN A 80 -11.92 3.26 -2.07
CA ASN A 80 -12.30 4.29 -3.03
C ASN A 80 -11.09 4.76 -3.86
N GLY A 81 -11.37 5.19 -5.09
CA GLY A 81 -10.39 5.85 -5.95
C GLY A 81 -10.27 7.34 -5.61
N THR A 82 -9.07 7.90 -5.70
CA THR A 82 -8.80 9.32 -5.41
C THR A 82 -9.02 10.27 -6.58
N GLY A 83 -9.45 9.76 -7.75
CA GLY A 83 -9.61 10.53 -8.98
C GLY A 83 -8.33 10.68 -9.81
N ASN A 84 -7.15 10.53 -9.18
CA ASN A 84 -5.84 10.66 -9.82
C ASN A 84 -5.18 9.30 -10.09
N GLY A 85 -5.96 8.22 -10.23
CA GLY A 85 -5.43 6.85 -10.38
C GLY A 85 -4.92 6.19 -9.10
N GLY A 86 -4.98 6.90 -7.96
CA GLY A 86 -4.66 6.36 -6.63
C GLY A 86 -5.85 5.64 -5.98
N LEU A 87 -5.55 4.80 -5.00
CA LEU A 87 -6.54 4.02 -4.23
C LEU A 87 -6.37 4.25 -2.73
N ASN A 88 -7.49 4.42 -2.03
CA ASN A 88 -7.54 4.49 -0.57
C ASN A 88 -8.40 3.35 -0.02
N GLY A 89 -7.77 2.48 0.76
CA GLY A 89 -8.39 1.42 1.52
C GLY A 89 -8.48 1.79 2.99
N GLN A 90 -9.63 1.48 3.59
CA GLN A 90 -9.79 1.55 5.04
C GLN A 90 -10.55 0.31 5.53
N SER A 91 -9.98 -0.36 6.52
CA SER A 91 -10.67 -1.40 7.28
C SER A 91 -10.68 -1.05 8.74
N LYS A 92 -11.84 -1.21 9.36
CA LYS A 92 -12.05 -1.02 10.79
C LYS A 92 -12.80 -2.21 11.33
N ALA A 93 -12.23 -2.82 12.35
CA ALA A 93 -12.86 -3.86 13.15
C ALA A 93 -12.93 -3.39 14.60
N MET A 94 -14.07 -3.56 15.25
CA MET A 94 -14.27 -3.21 16.65
C MET A 94 -15.19 -4.22 17.31
N ALA A 95 -14.78 -4.73 18.46
CA ALA A 95 -15.64 -5.48 19.37
C ALA A 95 -15.65 -4.78 20.73
N HIS A 96 -16.82 -4.75 21.37
CA HIS A 96 -16.94 -4.26 22.74
C HIS A 96 -17.94 -5.09 23.52
N ASP A 97 -17.68 -5.25 24.81
CA ASP A 97 -18.53 -5.96 25.75
C ASP A 97 -18.30 -5.43 27.16
N GLY A 98 -19.36 -4.99 27.85
CA GLY A 98 -19.29 -4.61 29.27
C GLY A 98 -18.25 -3.55 29.69
N GLY A 99 -17.69 -2.78 28.75
CA GLY A 99 -16.59 -1.83 29.00
C GLY A 99 -15.22 -2.31 28.51
N THR A 100 -15.08 -3.61 28.21
CA THR A 100 -13.94 -4.15 27.46
C THR A 100 -14.12 -3.82 25.98
N PHE A 101 -13.04 -3.44 25.29
CA PHE A 101 -13.08 -3.32 23.84
C PHE A 101 -11.77 -3.70 23.16
N SER A 102 -11.91 -4.23 21.95
CA SER A 102 -10.83 -4.48 21.02
C SER A 102 -11.10 -3.73 19.73
N LYS A 103 -10.08 -3.07 19.20
CA LYS A 103 -10.20 -2.27 17.98
C LYS A 103 -8.96 -2.44 17.13
N SER A 104 -9.18 -2.67 15.84
CA SER A 104 -8.15 -2.62 14.83
C SER A 104 -8.61 -1.72 13.68
N HIS A 105 -7.70 -0.91 13.16
CA HIS A 105 -7.99 0.03 12.10
C HIS A 105 -6.78 0.17 11.19
N THR A 106 -6.92 -0.34 9.97
CA THR A 106 -5.92 -0.27 8.91
C THR A 106 -6.35 0.73 7.86
N LYS A 107 -5.43 1.60 7.44
CA LYS A 107 -5.58 2.46 6.27
C LYS A 107 -4.43 2.20 5.34
N THR A 108 -4.74 1.89 4.08
CA THR A 108 -3.76 1.70 3.02
C THR A 108 -4.03 2.71 1.94
N LYS A 109 -2.98 3.33 1.41
CA LYS A 109 -3.04 4.31 0.34
C LYS A 109 -2.04 3.89 -0.71
N VAL A 110 -2.46 3.97 -1.96
CA VAL A 110 -1.62 3.74 -3.13
C VAL A 110 -1.70 4.99 -3.98
N ARG A 111 -0.57 5.65 -4.21
CA ARG A 111 -0.46 6.88 -5.00
C ARG A 111 0.94 7.02 -5.56
N ASP A 112 1.06 7.56 -6.77
CA ASP A 112 2.31 8.06 -7.34
C ASP A 112 3.50 7.08 -7.27
N GLY A 113 3.24 5.78 -7.48
CA GLY A 113 4.30 4.75 -7.41
C GLY A 113 4.69 4.32 -5.99
N GLU A 114 3.97 4.78 -4.96
CA GLU A 114 4.19 4.46 -3.55
C GLU A 114 2.97 3.78 -2.91
N VAL A 115 3.24 3.01 -1.86
CA VAL A 115 2.19 2.38 -1.03
C VAL A 115 2.45 2.68 0.43
N GLU A 116 1.54 3.41 1.08
CA GLU A 116 1.57 3.73 2.51
C GLU A 116 0.50 2.91 3.23
N SER A 117 0.84 2.20 4.28
CA SER A 117 -0.13 1.47 5.11
C SER A 117 0.08 1.72 6.59
N ARG A 118 -0.97 2.13 7.28
CA ARG A 118 -0.96 2.39 8.71
C ARG A 118 -2.04 1.59 9.42
N THR A 119 -1.62 0.76 10.36
CA THR A 119 -2.51 0.01 11.24
C THR A 119 -2.42 0.53 12.66
N LYS A 120 -3.58 0.71 13.31
CA LYS A 120 -3.69 1.08 14.72
C LYS A 120 -4.57 0.07 15.44
N THR A 121 -4.03 -0.51 16.50
CA THR A 121 -4.74 -1.47 17.34
C THR A 121 -4.90 -0.89 18.74
N MET A 122 -6.01 -1.21 19.39
CA MET A 122 -6.29 -0.84 20.77
C MET A 122 -7.03 -1.96 21.49
N ALA A 123 -6.56 -2.29 22.69
CA ALA A 123 -7.18 -3.24 23.60
C ALA A 123 -7.43 -2.53 24.94
N HIS A 124 -8.58 -2.77 25.56
CA HIS A 124 -8.96 -2.14 26.81
C HIS A 124 -9.81 -3.07 27.65
N GLU A 125 -9.51 -3.11 28.94
CA GLU A 125 -10.32 -3.72 29.99
C GLU A 125 -10.81 -2.63 30.96
N PRO A 126 -12.01 -2.80 31.56
CA PRO A 126 -12.51 -1.92 32.61
C PRO A 126 -11.47 -1.70 33.72
N GLY A 127 -11.30 -0.45 34.14
CA GLY A 127 -10.35 -0.08 35.21
C GLY A 127 -8.90 0.14 34.76
N SER A 128 -8.58 -0.06 33.47
CA SER A 128 -7.22 0.16 32.92
C SER A 128 -7.20 1.21 31.80
N LYS A 129 -6.04 1.81 31.51
CA LYS A 129 -5.90 2.64 30.30
C LYS A 129 -5.81 1.73 29.06
N PRO A 130 -6.44 2.09 27.93
CA PRO A 130 -6.30 1.32 26.69
C PRO A 130 -4.85 1.18 26.23
N VAL A 131 -4.42 -0.05 25.97
CA VAL A 131 -3.13 -0.36 25.33
C VAL A 131 -3.27 -0.12 23.84
N LYS A 132 -2.32 0.59 23.23
CA LYS A 132 -2.37 1.01 21.84
C LYS A 132 -1.07 0.69 21.13
N SER A 133 -1.17 0.10 19.95
CA SER A 133 -0.05 -0.06 19.03
C SER A 133 -0.34 0.62 17.71
N THR A 134 0.71 1.10 17.05
CA THR A 134 0.62 1.69 15.71
C THR A 134 1.78 1.19 14.88
N THR A 135 1.44 0.59 13.74
CA THR A 135 2.41 0.10 12.76
C THR A 135 2.21 0.89 11.48
N THR A 136 3.29 1.42 10.92
CA THR A 136 3.28 2.13 9.64
C THR A 136 4.33 1.50 8.73
N THR A 137 3.96 1.25 7.48
CA THR A 137 4.80 0.64 6.46
C THR A 137 4.66 1.43 5.16
N GLY A 138 5.77 1.60 4.43
CA GLY A 138 5.84 2.45 3.25
C GLY A 138 5.90 3.93 3.61
N ARG A 139 6.74 4.68 2.90
CA ARG A 139 6.98 6.10 3.13
C ARG A 139 7.35 6.79 1.85
#